data_AF-A0A242E0K2-F1
#
_entry.id   AF-A0A242E0K2-F1
#
_cell.length_a   1.000
_cell.length_b   1.000
_cell.length_c   1.000
_cell.angle_alpha   90.00
_cell.angle_beta   90.00
_cell.angle_gamma   90.00
#
_symmetry.space_group_name_H-M   'P 1'
#
loop_
_entity.id
_entity.type
_entity.pdbx_description
1 polymer ?
#
loop_
_entity_poly.entity_id
_entity_poly.type
_entity_poly.pdbx_seq_one_letter_code
_entity_poly.pdbx_strand_id
1 'polypeptide(L)' 'MNDFGQALDHPLQTLPDEEEPKAFDWQGKPLYPGETVYSIENEYVREDDLKAFIENSVGKPVEI' A
#
# COMPACT_ATOMS: atom_id res chain seq x y z
N MET A 1 -24.78 -45.92 -23.27
CA MET A 1 -25.32 -44.73 -22.59
C MET A 1 -24.21 -44.22 -21.71
N ASN A 2 -23.75 -43.01 -21.98
CA ASN A 2 -22.53 -42.46 -21.40
C ASN A 2 -22.84 -41.87 -20.02
N ASP A 3 -22.25 -42.45 -18.97
CA ASP A 3 -22.18 -41.82 -17.64
C ASP A 3 -21.09 -40.74 -17.69
N PHE A 4 -21.47 -39.53 -18.11
CA PHE A 4 -20.61 -38.37 -17.97
C PHE A 4 -20.55 -37.98 -16.49
N GLY A 5 -19.35 -38.09 -15.94
CA GLY A 5 -19.02 -37.62 -14.61
C GLY A 5 -19.45 -36.17 -14.43
N GLN A 6 -20.30 -35.93 -13.43
CA GLN A 6 -20.51 -34.59 -12.90
C GLN A 6 -19.24 -34.20 -12.14
N ALA A 7 -18.29 -33.59 -12.83
CA ALA A 7 -17.32 -32.73 -12.18
C ALA A 7 -18.14 -31.60 -11.54
N LEU A 8 -18.16 -31.54 -10.21
CA LEU A 8 -18.71 -30.42 -9.48
C LEU A 8 -17.85 -29.20 -9.84
N ASP A 9 -18.33 -28.40 -10.79
CA ASP A 9 -17.93 -27.01 -10.98
C ASP A 9 -18.27 -26.26 -9.69
N HIS A 10 -17.41 -26.42 -8.67
CA HIS A 10 -17.39 -25.49 -7.55
C HIS A 10 -17.01 -24.13 -8.16
N PRO A 11 -17.87 -23.10 -8.06
CA PRO A 11 -17.44 -21.76 -8.39
C PRO A 11 -16.24 -21.47 -7.50
N LEU A 12 -15.07 -21.23 -8.12
CA LEU A 12 -13.91 -20.67 -7.44
C LEU A 12 -14.43 -19.47 -6.65
N GLN A 13 -14.44 -19.58 -5.32
CA GLN A 13 -14.64 -18.42 -4.47
C GLN A 13 -13.51 -17.46 -4.87
N THR A 14 -13.84 -16.43 -5.64
CA THR A 14 -12.95 -15.31 -5.87
C THR A 14 -12.67 -14.77 -4.48
N LEU A 15 -11.45 -15.01 -3.99
CA LEU A 15 -10.95 -14.31 -2.82
C LEU A 15 -11.27 -12.83 -3.04
N PRO A 16 -11.78 -12.09 -2.03
CA PRO A 16 -12.02 -10.66 -2.20
C PRO A 16 -10.73 -10.08 -2.78
N ASP A 17 -10.81 -9.37 -3.91
CA ASP A 17 -9.66 -8.74 -4.54
C ASP A 17 -8.91 -7.98 -3.44
N GLU A 18 -7.81 -8.55 -2.94
CA GLU A 18 -6.95 -7.86 -2.00
C GLU A 18 -6.42 -6.67 -2.79
N GLU A 19 -6.91 -5.47 -2.49
CA GLU A 19 -6.54 -4.27 -3.24
C GLU A 19 -5.01 -4.20 -3.31
N GLU A 20 -4.45 -4.31 -4.51
CA GLU A 20 -3.00 -4.27 -4.68
C GLU A 20 -2.48 -2.89 -4.24
N PRO A 21 -1.37 -2.83 -3.49
CA PRO A 21 -0.80 -1.57 -3.08
C PRO A 21 -0.37 -0.78 -4.31
N LYS A 22 -0.77 0.50 -4.37
CA LYS A 22 -0.45 1.41 -5.47
C LYS A 22 1.00 1.93 -5.39
N ALA A 23 1.51 2.06 -4.17
CA ALA A 23 2.87 2.54 -3.88
C ALA A 23 3.30 2.09 -2.48
N PHE A 24 4.49 2.50 -2.06
CA PHE A 24 4.98 2.34 -0.69
C PHE A 24 5.39 3.70 -0.14
N ASP A 25 5.20 3.91 1.15
CA ASP A 25 5.66 5.10 1.86
C ASP A 25 7.17 5.05 2.17
N TRP A 26 7.69 6.13 2.74
CA TRP A 26 9.10 6.27 3.14
C TRP A 26 9.59 5.22 4.16
N GLN A 27 8.67 4.50 4.82
CA GLN A 27 8.97 3.41 5.74
C GLN A 27 8.81 2.03 5.09
N GLY A 28 8.43 1.98 3.81
CA GLY A 28 8.14 0.75 3.07
C GLY A 28 6.76 0.16 3.37
N LYS A 29 5.84 0.92 3.98
CA LYS A 29 4.45 0.47 4.20
C LYS A 29 3.63 0.66 2.92
N PRO A 30 2.74 -0.28 2.58
CA PRO A 30 1.89 -0.15 1.40
C PRO A 30 0.97 1.08 1.49
N LEU A 31 0.71 1.68 0.33
CA LEU A 31 -0.25 2.75 0.12
C LEU A 31 -1.36 2.29 -0.81
N TYR A 32 -2.60 2.50 -0.40
CA TYR A 32 -3.81 2.06 -1.10
C TYR A 32 -4.54 3.24 -1.77
N PRO A 33 -5.38 2.97 -2.78
CA PRO A 33 -6.17 4.02 -3.42
C PRO A 33 -7.03 4.81 -2.41
N GLY A 34 -7.01 6.14 -2.51
CA GLY A 34 -7.78 7.03 -1.63
C GLY A 34 -7.05 7.51 -0.38
N GLU A 35 -5.88 6.95 -0.05
CA GLU A 35 -5.03 7.50 1.00
C GLU A 35 -4.47 8.89 0.60
N THR A 36 -4.39 9.78 1.58
CA THR A 36 -3.81 11.12 1.42
C THR A 36 -2.40 11.14 2.00
N VAL A 37 -1.42 11.55 1.19
CA VAL A 37 0.00 11.60 1.56
C VAL A 37 0.66 12.85 1.00
N TYR A 38 1.76 13.27 1.63
CA TYR A 38 2.69 14.25 1.08
C TYR A 38 3.69 13.57 0.14
N SER A 39 4.04 14.22 -0.96
CA SER A 39 5.15 13.79 -1.83
C SER A 39 6.33 14.73 -1.61
N ILE A 40 7.42 14.21 -1.05
CA ILE A 40 8.61 15.00 -0.66
C ILE A 40 9.84 14.24 -1.16
N GLU A 41 10.68 14.89 -1.97
CA GLU A 41 11.92 14.28 -2.50
C GLU A 41 11.76 12.87 -3.08
N ASN A 42 10.65 12.62 -3.77
CA ASN A 42 10.31 11.33 -4.38
C ASN A 42 9.90 10.22 -3.39
N GLU A 43 9.72 10.56 -2.12
CA GLU A 43 9.12 9.72 -1.08
C GLU A 43 7.66 10.10 -0.84
N TYR A 44 6.86 9.12 -0.42
CA TYR A 44 5.49 9.35 0.07
C TYR A 44 5.48 9.33 1.59
N VAL A 45 4.91 10.36 2.20
CA VAL A 45 4.94 10.56 3.65
C VAL A 45 3.52 10.80 4.16
N ARG A 46 3.04 9.95 5.08
CA ARG A 46 1.77 10.15 5.77
C ARG A 46 1.86 11.36 6.71
N GLU A 47 0.74 12.03 6.94
CA GLU A 47 0.70 13.22 7.81
C GLU A 47 1.26 12.94 9.22
N ASP A 48 0.88 11.79 9.80
CA ASP A 48 1.32 11.36 11.13
C ASP A 48 2.85 11.15 11.21
N ASP A 49 3.49 10.82 10.09
CA ASP A 49 4.92 10.56 9.99
C ASP A 49 5.72 11.78 9.49
N LEU A 50 5.05 12.87 9.09
CA LEU A 50 5.69 14.03 8.47
C LEU A 50 6.78 14.64 9.36
N LYS A 51 6.51 14.75 10.66
CA LYS A 51 7.48 15.27 11.62
C LYS A 51 8.73 14.39 11.69
N ALA A 52 8.54 13.07 11.79
CA ALA A 52 9.64 12.12 11.86
C ALA A 52 10.47 12.13 10.57
N PHE A 53 9.81 12.23 9.42
CA PHE A 53 10.48 12.35 8.12
C PHE A 53 11.36 13.61 8.04
N ILE A 54 10.83 14.78 8.44
CA ILE A 54 11.61 16.04 8.40
C ILE A 54 12.84 15.95 9.32
N GLU A 55 12.66 15.44 10.53
CA GLU A 55 13.77 15.26 11.49
C GLU A 55 14.84 14.28 10.98
N ASN A 56 14.46 13.30 10.16
CA ASN A 56 15.36 12.30 9.59
C ASN A 56 16.09 12.78 8.33
N SER A 57 15.34 13.36 7.38
CA SER A 57 15.81 13.65 6.02
C SER A 57 16.44 15.04 5.89
N VAL A 58 15.90 16.04 6.58
CA VAL A 58 16.37 17.45 6.45
C VAL A 58 17.46 17.77 7.48
N GLY A 59 17.56 16.96 8.54
CA GLY A 59 18.49 17.16 9.64
C GLY A 59 17.93 18.06 10.75
N LYS A 60 18.75 18.32 11.79
CA LYS A 60 18.35 19.18 12.91
C LYS A 60 18.42 20.66 12.50
N PRO A 61 17.43 21.49 12.88
CA PRO A 61 17.56 22.93 12.73
C PRO A 61 18.81 23.41 13.49
N VAL A 62 19.65 24.16 12.80
CA VAL A 62 20.82 24.83 13.39
C VAL A 62 20.42 26.26 13.68
N GLU A 63 20.47 26.67 14.94
CA GLU A 63 20.42 28.09 15.30
C GLU A 63 21.76 28.74 14.88
N ILE A 64 21.67 29.77 14.06
CA ILE A 64 22.81 30.62 13.65
C ILE A 64 22.79 31.95 14.40
#